data_AF-A0A142CL77-F1
#
_entry.id   AF-A0A142CL77-F1
#
_cell.length_a   1.000
_cell.length_b   1.000
_cell.length_c   1.000
_cell.angle_alpha   90.00
_cell.angle_beta   90.00
_cell.angle_gamma   90.00
#
_symmetry.space_group_name_H-M   'P 1'
#
loop_
_entity.id
_entity.type
_entity.pdbx_description
1 polymer ?
#
loop_
_entity_poly.entity_id
_entity_poly.type
_entity_poly.pdbx_seq_one_letter_code
_entity_poly.pdbx_strand_id
1 'polypeptide(L)'
;MELFTILATCSALTFGTGSPVEQAYPYTKEECQQAASEYKGMLTKVKLNEVDRDAITRVAFAEAANQGDAGIAGVVYTIINRFVSGNFGASISDVVNAPRQFEPVSKVGGNWKKLPEVNTAQRSKVDTIINLALDGHLPDLTNGALFFQNPKIVADREKKGTVSKGLTNFGGSEPSAVINDHAFFAAVSNAAPVTVQVNKAADIPEPKKWDVFGNSRKSMNDNNAAWDVFGGKSTGNKSVFEGEQ
;
A
#
# COMPACT_ATOMS: atom_id res chain seq x y z
N MET A 1 -11.18 -3.86 -12.65
CA MET A 1 -10.36 -4.97 -12.08
C MET A 1 -9.10 -5.17 -12.89
N GLU A 2 -9.18 -5.23 -14.23
CA GLU A 2 -8.02 -5.34 -15.14
C GLU A 2 -6.84 -4.43 -14.78
N LEU A 3 -7.05 -3.12 -14.58
CA LEU A 3 -5.97 -2.18 -14.26
C LEU A 3 -5.15 -2.60 -13.02
N PHE A 4 -5.82 -2.93 -11.90
CA PHE A 4 -5.14 -3.30 -10.66
C PHE A 4 -4.44 -4.65 -10.76
N THR A 5 -5.01 -5.60 -11.51
CA THR A 5 -4.36 -6.88 -11.83
C THR A 5 -3.12 -6.68 -12.69
N ILE A 6 -3.19 -5.80 -13.71
CA ILE A 6 -2.03 -5.44 -14.54
C ILE A 6 -0.95 -4.79 -13.68
N LEU A 7 -1.29 -3.83 -12.81
CA LEU A 7 -0.31 -3.19 -11.93
C LEU A 7 0.45 -4.21 -11.08
N ALA A 8 -0.26 -5.13 -10.42
CA ALA A 8 0.35 -6.16 -9.57
C ALA A 8 1.25 -7.14 -10.33
N THR A 9 0.83 -7.55 -11.53
CA THR A 9 1.62 -8.47 -12.38
C THR A 9 2.82 -7.76 -13.02
N CYS A 10 2.69 -6.49 -13.38
CA CYS A 10 3.75 -5.67 -13.98
C CYS A 10 4.84 -5.23 -12.98
N SER A 11 4.53 -5.13 -11.69
CA SER A 11 5.54 -4.96 -10.65
C SER A 11 6.52 -6.14 -10.58
N ALA A 12 6.19 -7.32 -11.11
CA ALA A 12 7.13 -8.42 -11.27
C ALA A 12 8.05 -8.26 -12.51
N LEU A 13 7.61 -7.55 -13.55
CA LEU A 13 8.31 -7.38 -14.83
C LEU A 13 9.39 -6.31 -14.84
N THR A 14 9.38 -5.41 -13.85
CA THR A 14 10.47 -4.43 -13.69
C THR A 14 11.72 -5.05 -13.04
N PHE A 15 11.64 -6.30 -12.54
CA PHE A 15 12.65 -6.94 -11.71
C PHE A 15 13.08 -8.30 -12.26
N GLY A 16 14.07 -8.26 -13.17
CA GLY A 16 14.98 -9.38 -13.43
C GLY A 16 14.72 -10.18 -14.69
N THR A 17 15.49 -9.89 -15.75
CA THR A 17 15.90 -10.92 -16.72
C THR A 17 17.07 -11.69 -16.11
N GLY A 18 16.79 -12.86 -15.54
CA GLY A 18 17.79 -13.74 -14.96
C GLY A 18 17.29 -15.19 -14.93
N SER A 19 17.53 -15.89 -16.03
CA SER A 19 17.19 -17.29 -16.37
C SER A 19 15.85 -17.53 -17.10
N PRO A 20 15.86 -18.36 -18.16
CA PRO A 20 14.73 -18.61 -19.03
C PRO A 20 13.79 -19.63 -18.37
N VAL A 21 12.87 -19.14 -17.55
CA VAL A 21 11.54 -19.73 -17.57
C VAL A 21 10.68 -18.72 -18.27
N GLU A 22 10.43 -18.99 -19.54
CA GLU A 22 9.44 -18.36 -20.39
C GLU A 22 8.04 -18.64 -19.82
N GLN A 23 7.77 -18.20 -18.59
CA GLN A 23 6.40 -18.02 -18.12
C GLN A 23 5.97 -16.69 -18.69
N ALA A 24 5.27 -16.79 -19.83
CA ALA A 24 4.62 -15.68 -20.50
C ALA A 24 3.81 -14.86 -19.49
N TYR A 25 4.40 -13.78 -18.99
CA TYR A 25 3.61 -12.75 -18.34
C TYR A 25 2.60 -12.28 -19.39
N PRO A 26 1.30 -12.19 -19.05
CA PRO A 26 0.26 -11.90 -20.04
C PRO A 26 0.33 -10.46 -20.58
N TYR A 27 1.24 -9.64 -20.07
CA TYR A 27 1.36 -8.22 -20.40
C TYR A 27 2.79 -7.86 -20.84
N THR A 28 2.86 -7.05 -21.87
CA THR A 28 4.07 -6.42 -22.43
C THR A 28 4.55 -5.27 -21.55
N LYS A 29 5.79 -4.83 -21.76
CA LYS A 29 6.37 -3.66 -21.07
C LYS A 29 5.54 -2.40 -21.34
N GLU A 30 5.05 -2.25 -22.57
CA GLU A 30 4.22 -1.13 -23.01
C GLU A 30 2.87 -1.13 -22.27
N GLU A 31 2.21 -2.28 -22.13
CA GLU A 31 0.96 -2.43 -21.36
C GLU A 31 1.18 -2.09 -19.88
N CYS A 32 2.30 -2.52 -19.30
CA CYS A 32 2.67 -2.17 -17.93
C CYS A 32 2.88 -0.67 -17.73
N GLN A 33 3.58 -0.01 -18.66
CA GLN A 33 3.80 1.43 -18.61
C GLN A 33 2.50 2.20 -18.79
N GLN A 34 1.62 1.74 -19.68
CA GLN A 34 0.31 2.33 -19.90
C GLN A 34 -0.56 2.21 -18.66
N ALA A 35 -0.62 1.04 -18.02
CA ALA A 35 -1.34 0.84 -16.77
C ALA A 35 -0.81 1.73 -15.64
N ALA A 36 0.51 1.84 -15.48
CA ALA A 36 1.11 2.72 -14.48
C ALA A 36 0.77 4.20 -14.73
N SER A 37 0.79 4.64 -16.00
CA SER A 37 0.43 6.00 -16.39
C SER A 37 -1.06 6.28 -16.17
N GLU A 38 -1.94 5.34 -16.52
CA GLU A 38 -3.38 5.44 -16.29
C GLU A 38 -3.69 5.54 -14.81
N TYR A 39 -3.11 4.65 -14.00
CA TYR A 39 -3.27 4.65 -12.55
C TYR A 39 -2.81 5.97 -11.91
N LYS A 40 -1.63 6.47 -12.30
CA LYS A 40 -1.16 7.80 -11.87
C LYS A 40 -2.15 8.91 -12.29
N GLY A 41 -2.67 8.83 -13.50
CA GLY A 41 -3.71 9.73 -14.00
C GLY A 41 -5.02 9.66 -13.20
N MET A 42 -5.37 8.50 -12.64
CA MET A 42 -6.52 8.36 -11.74
C MET A 42 -6.23 8.97 -10.37
N LEU A 43 -5.07 8.69 -9.77
CA LEU A 43 -4.69 9.23 -8.46
C LEU A 43 -4.70 10.77 -8.45
N THR A 44 -4.10 11.41 -9.45
CA THR A 44 -4.04 12.88 -9.55
C THR A 44 -5.41 13.55 -9.69
N LYS A 45 -6.44 12.80 -10.12
CA LYS A 45 -7.83 13.28 -10.21
C LYS A 45 -8.59 13.14 -8.90
N VAL A 46 -8.13 12.32 -7.96
CA VAL A 46 -8.78 12.16 -6.65
C VAL A 46 -8.74 13.49 -5.90
N LYS A 47 -9.90 13.91 -5.41
CA LYS A 47 -10.05 15.09 -4.55
C LYS A 47 -10.63 14.63 -3.21
N LEU A 48 -9.88 14.87 -2.14
CA LEU A 48 -10.26 14.50 -0.77
C LEU A 48 -10.51 15.76 0.04
N ASN A 49 -11.66 15.81 0.71
CA ASN A 49 -11.95 16.86 1.69
C ASN A 49 -11.43 16.48 3.09
N GLU A 50 -11.62 17.37 4.07
CA GLU A 50 -11.15 17.15 5.45
C GLU A 50 -11.78 15.93 6.14
N VAL A 51 -13.03 15.60 5.80
CA VAL A 51 -13.74 14.43 6.34
C VAL A 51 -13.15 13.15 5.77
N ASP A 52 -12.83 13.13 4.47
CA ASP A 52 -12.17 12.00 3.81
C ASP A 52 -10.79 11.74 4.41
N ARG A 53 -10.01 12.81 4.64
CA ARG A 53 -8.69 12.74 5.26
C ARG A 53 -8.75 12.23 6.70
N ASP A 54 -9.73 12.69 7.48
CA ASP A 54 -9.93 12.20 8.85
C ASP A 54 -10.30 10.71 8.85
N ALA A 55 -11.21 10.30 7.97
CA ALA A 55 -11.61 8.91 7.82
C ALA A 55 -10.41 8.01 7.48
N ILE A 56 -9.63 8.38 6.47
CA ILE A 56 -8.40 7.65 6.09
C ILE A 56 -7.42 7.60 7.25
N THR A 57 -7.21 8.72 7.95
CA THR A 57 -6.23 8.79 9.05
C THR A 57 -6.60 7.87 10.20
N ARG A 58 -7.84 7.96 10.71
CA ARG A 58 -8.29 7.13 11.84
C ARG A 58 -8.23 5.64 11.51
N VAL A 59 -8.64 5.26 10.30
CA VAL A 59 -8.61 3.87 9.85
C VAL A 59 -7.19 3.36 9.65
N ALA A 60 -6.32 4.13 8.97
CA ALA A 60 -4.94 3.74 8.73
C ALA A 60 -4.16 3.51 10.04
N PHE A 61 -4.35 4.38 11.04
CA PHE A 61 -3.75 4.16 12.36
C PHE A 61 -4.37 2.97 13.10
N ALA A 62 -5.69 2.81 13.05
CA ALA A 62 -6.34 1.67 13.70
C ALA A 62 -5.89 0.32 13.12
N GLU A 63 -5.58 0.27 11.82
CA GLU A 63 -5.13 -0.94 11.12
C GLU A 63 -3.61 -1.16 11.23
N ALA A 64 -2.81 -0.10 11.18
CA ALA A 64 -1.37 -0.22 10.92
C ALA A 64 -0.46 0.63 11.83
N ALA A 65 -0.94 1.13 12.97
CA ALA A 65 -0.13 1.95 13.89
C ALA A 65 1.20 1.30 14.30
N ASN A 66 1.26 -0.03 14.42
CA ASN A 66 2.46 -0.77 14.79
C ASN A 66 3.27 -1.30 13.58
N GLN A 67 2.90 -0.93 12.35
CA GLN A 67 3.51 -1.42 11.10
C GLN A 67 4.45 -0.39 10.46
N GLY A 68 4.75 0.72 11.15
CA GLY A 68 5.59 1.80 10.63
C GLY A 68 4.95 2.59 9.48
N ASP A 69 5.70 3.55 8.91
CA ASP A 69 5.17 4.44 7.88
C ASP A 69 4.80 3.69 6.59
N ALA A 70 5.57 2.66 6.23
CA ALA A 70 5.27 1.76 5.11
C ALA A 70 3.90 1.08 5.26
N GLY A 71 3.59 0.55 6.45
CA GLY A 71 2.32 -0.12 6.71
C GLY A 71 1.14 0.83 6.69
N ILE A 72 1.31 2.02 7.28
CA ILE A 72 0.32 3.11 7.21
C ILE A 72 0.07 3.51 5.75
N ALA A 73 1.14 3.73 4.97
CA ALA A 73 1.03 4.06 3.55
C ALA A 73 0.32 2.96 2.77
N GLY A 74 0.60 1.68 3.04
CA GLY A 74 -0.09 0.57 2.38
C GLY A 74 -1.60 0.55 2.62
N VAL A 75 -2.04 0.86 3.84
CA VAL A 75 -3.48 0.99 4.15
C VAL A 75 -4.09 2.23 3.47
N VAL A 76 -3.39 3.37 3.46
CA VAL A 76 -3.82 4.59 2.75
C VAL A 76 -4.02 4.30 1.26
N TYR A 77 -3.05 3.67 0.59
CA TYR A 77 -3.17 3.27 -0.81
C TYR A 77 -4.33 2.30 -1.02
N THR A 78 -4.52 1.32 -0.14
CA THR A 78 -5.64 0.38 -0.28
C THR A 78 -6.99 1.10 -0.23
N ILE A 79 -7.17 2.07 0.67
CA ILE A 79 -8.41 2.86 0.74
C ILE A 79 -8.62 3.68 -0.54
N ILE A 80 -7.57 4.36 -1.03
CA ILE A 80 -7.64 5.16 -2.26
C ILE A 80 -7.90 4.26 -3.48
N ASN A 81 -7.23 3.11 -3.57
CA ASN A 81 -7.41 2.12 -4.65
C ASN A 81 -8.85 1.59 -4.68
N ARG A 82 -9.41 1.26 -3.52
CA ARG A 82 -10.81 0.85 -3.38
C ARG A 82 -11.78 1.93 -3.87
N PHE A 83 -11.54 3.19 -3.49
CA PHE A 83 -12.33 4.32 -3.95
C PHE A 83 -12.22 4.53 -5.47
N VAL A 84 -11.00 4.59 -5.99
CA VAL A 84 -10.71 4.77 -7.42
C VAL A 84 -11.26 3.61 -8.27
N SER A 85 -11.29 2.39 -7.72
CA SER A 85 -11.85 1.22 -8.40
C SER A 85 -13.37 1.28 -8.56
N GLY A 86 -14.07 2.08 -7.74
CA GLY A 86 -15.54 2.17 -7.71
C GLY A 86 -16.27 0.93 -7.17
N ASN A 87 -15.57 -0.16 -6.86
CA ASN A 87 -16.18 -1.44 -6.48
C ASN A 87 -16.54 -1.56 -4.99
N PHE A 88 -16.08 -0.62 -4.16
CA PHE A 88 -16.18 -0.70 -2.69
C PHE A 88 -17.03 0.41 -2.08
N GLY A 89 -17.53 1.34 -2.89
CA GLY A 89 -18.28 2.50 -2.44
C GLY A 89 -18.07 3.70 -3.36
N ALA A 90 -19.00 4.66 -3.31
CA ALA A 90 -18.96 5.88 -4.12
C ALA A 90 -18.20 7.03 -3.42
N SER A 91 -17.83 6.85 -2.15
CA SER A 91 -17.09 7.81 -1.34
C SER A 91 -16.09 7.12 -0.41
N ILE A 92 -15.14 7.88 0.13
CA ILE A 92 -14.21 7.34 1.15
C ILE A 92 -14.97 6.82 2.36
N SER A 93 -16.01 7.52 2.81
CA SER A 93 -16.84 7.08 3.94
C SER A 93 -17.53 5.75 3.66
N ASP A 94 -18.01 5.51 2.43
CA ASP A 94 -18.59 4.22 2.05
C ASP A 94 -17.54 3.12 2.09
N VAL A 95 -16.35 3.38 1.54
CA VAL A 95 -15.23 2.42 1.52
C VAL A 95 -14.83 2.03 2.94
N VAL A 96 -14.65 2.99 3.85
CA VAL A 96 -14.17 2.69 5.21
C VAL A 96 -15.25 2.13 6.14
N ASN A 97 -16.52 2.43 5.90
CA ASN A 97 -17.64 1.88 6.68
C ASN A 97 -18.18 0.58 6.10
N ALA A 98 -17.71 0.17 4.92
CA ALA A 98 -18.16 -1.06 4.28
C ALA A 98 -18.04 -2.25 5.24
N PRO A 99 -19.10 -3.07 5.39
CA PRO A 99 -19.14 -4.11 6.42
C PRO A 99 -17.97 -5.07 6.32
N ARG A 100 -17.32 -5.31 7.47
CA ARG A 100 -16.21 -6.28 7.63
C ARG A 100 -14.98 -6.00 6.75
N GLN A 101 -14.85 -4.80 6.19
CA GLN A 101 -13.67 -4.40 5.42
C GLN A 101 -12.50 -3.95 6.30
N PHE A 102 -12.82 -3.35 7.46
CA PHE A 102 -11.87 -2.87 8.45
C PHE A 102 -12.33 -3.36 9.83
N GLU A 103 -11.48 -4.13 10.50
CA GLU A 103 -11.83 -4.80 11.77
C GLU A 103 -12.09 -3.80 12.91
N PRO A 104 -11.27 -2.75 13.10
CA PRO A 104 -11.51 -1.72 14.10
C PRO A 104 -12.83 -0.97 13.88
N VAL A 105 -13.17 -0.64 12.62
CA VAL A 105 -14.44 0.03 12.29
C VAL A 105 -15.63 -0.87 12.63
N SER A 106 -15.52 -2.15 12.30
CA SER A 106 -16.55 -3.14 12.61
C SER A 106 -16.76 -3.27 14.13
N LYS A 107 -15.68 -3.26 14.93
CA LYS A 107 -15.73 -3.32 16.40
C LYS A 107 -16.43 -2.13 17.03
N VAL A 108 -16.36 -0.95 16.44
CA VAL A 108 -17.06 0.26 16.92
C VAL A 108 -18.46 0.42 16.31
N GLY A 109 -18.98 -0.61 15.64
CA GLY A 109 -20.34 -0.63 15.10
C GLY A 109 -20.48 -0.09 13.68
N GLY A 110 -19.45 -0.25 12.85
CA GLY A 110 -19.52 0.05 11.41
C GLY A 110 -19.47 1.54 11.07
N ASN A 111 -18.94 2.37 11.96
CA ASN A 111 -18.83 3.81 11.75
C ASN A 111 -17.45 4.31 12.16
N TRP A 112 -16.64 4.70 11.18
CA TRP A 112 -15.27 5.18 11.38
C TRP A 112 -15.19 6.38 12.34
N LYS A 113 -16.24 7.20 12.44
CA LYS A 113 -16.28 8.35 13.37
C LYS A 113 -16.23 7.95 14.84
N LYS A 114 -16.53 6.69 15.15
CA LYS A 114 -16.44 6.14 16.50
C LYS A 114 -15.05 5.59 16.82
N LEU A 115 -14.13 5.56 15.86
CA LEU A 115 -12.72 5.31 16.15
C LEU A 115 -12.13 6.48 16.95
N PRO A 116 -11.14 6.22 17.81
CA PRO A 116 -10.44 7.27 18.54
C PRO A 116 -9.94 8.37 17.61
N GLU A 117 -9.98 9.61 18.11
CA GLU A 117 -9.36 10.73 17.40
C GLU A 117 -7.85 10.54 17.37
N VAL A 118 -7.24 10.96 16.27
CA VAL A 118 -5.79 10.97 16.11
C VAL A 118 -5.22 12.33 16.53
N ASN A 119 -3.99 12.35 17.02
CA ASN A 119 -3.31 13.59 17.36
C ASN A 119 -2.79 14.31 16.10
N THR A 120 -2.34 15.56 16.26
CA THR A 120 -1.84 16.38 15.14
C THR A 120 -0.68 15.73 14.39
N ALA A 121 0.27 15.09 15.08
CA ALA A 121 1.41 14.44 14.43
C ALA A 121 0.98 13.24 13.57
N GLN A 122 0.02 12.44 14.05
CA GLN A 122 -0.59 11.35 13.30
C GLN A 122 -1.33 11.88 12.06
N ARG A 123 -2.11 12.94 12.22
CA ARG A 123 -2.81 13.60 11.11
C ARG A 123 -1.84 14.13 10.05
N SER A 124 -0.83 14.91 10.44
CA SER A 124 0.17 15.46 9.51
C SER A 124 0.93 14.37 8.76
N LYS A 125 1.21 13.23 9.41
CA LYS A 125 1.85 12.08 8.77
C LYS A 125 1.00 11.52 7.63
N VAL A 126 -0.28 11.24 7.90
CA VAL A 126 -1.17 10.69 6.86
C VAL A 126 -1.47 11.72 5.77
N ASP A 127 -1.65 12.99 6.12
CA ASP A 127 -1.85 14.05 5.13
C ASP A 127 -0.65 14.18 4.19
N THR A 128 0.57 14.02 4.70
CA THR A 128 1.79 14.00 3.88
C THR A 128 1.79 12.81 2.92
N ILE A 129 1.49 11.60 3.42
CA ILE A 129 1.38 10.40 2.59
C ILE A 129 0.33 10.60 1.48
N ILE A 130 -0.85 11.10 1.83
CA ILE A 130 -1.92 11.38 0.87
C ILE A 130 -1.45 12.36 -0.20
N ASN A 131 -0.89 13.51 0.19
CA ASN A 131 -0.49 14.54 -0.77
C ASN A 131 0.54 13.99 -1.77
N LEU A 132 1.57 13.30 -1.27
CA LEU A 132 2.59 12.71 -2.13
C LEU A 132 2.03 11.60 -3.02
N ALA A 133 1.09 10.81 -2.53
CA ALA A 133 0.43 9.77 -3.31
C ALA A 133 -0.40 10.37 -4.46
N LEU A 134 -1.22 11.39 -4.15
CA LEU A 134 -2.08 12.03 -5.13
C LEU A 134 -1.28 12.85 -6.16
N ASP A 135 -0.15 13.44 -5.76
CA ASP A 135 0.77 14.13 -6.67
C ASP A 135 1.67 13.16 -7.46
N GLY A 136 1.64 11.88 -7.13
CA GLY A 136 2.43 10.81 -7.77
C GLY A 136 3.93 10.89 -7.46
N HIS A 137 4.29 11.48 -6.32
CA HIS A 137 5.65 11.51 -5.77
C HIS A 137 5.93 10.31 -4.86
N LEU A 138 4.89 9.78 -4.21
CA LEU A 138 4.94 8.51 -3.49
C LEU A 138 4.45 7.40 -4.45
N PRO A 139 5.25 6.35 -4.73
CA PRO A 139 4.75 5.16 -5.40
C PRO A 139 3.86 4.32 -4.49
N ASP A 140 2.85 3.66 -5.07
CA ASP A 140 2.05 2.66 -4.37
C ASP A 140 2.88 1.39 -4.11
N LEU A 141 3.37 1.25 -2.88
CA LEU A 141 4.17 0.09 -2.43
C LEU A 141 3.38 -1.21 -2.43
N THR A 142 2.06 -1.15 -2.54
CA THR A 142 1.17 -2.33 -2.55
C THR A 142 0.90 -2.86 -3.95
N ASN A 143 1.37 -2.15 -4.98
CA ASN A 143 1.16 -2.45 -6.39
C ASN A 143 -0.34 -2.57 -6.76
N GLY A 144 -1.15 -1.60 -6.32
CA GLY A 144 -2.57 -1.56 -6.65
C GLY A 144 -3.44 -2.44 -5.75
N ALA A 145 -3.02 -2.70 -4.51
CA ALA A 145 -3.77 -3.60 -3.63
C ALA A 145 -5.17 -3.07 -3.32
N LEU A 146 -6.14 -3.99 -3.34
CA LEU A 146 -7.53 -3.78 -2.94
C LEU A 146 -7.88 -4.54 -1.66
N PHE A 147 -7.03 -5.47 -1.24
CA PHE A 147 -7.22 -6.28 -0.03
C PHE A 147 -5.92 -6.37 0.74
N PHE A 148 -6.01 -6.56 2.05
CA PHE A 148 -4.87 -6.89 2.88
C PHE A 148 -5.30 -7.75 4.08
N GLN A 149 -4.36 -8.48 4.64
CA GLN A 149 -4.55 -9.24 5.86
C GLN A 149 -3.23 -9.36 6.61
N ASN A 150 -3.29 -9.66 7.90
CA ASN A 150 -2.15 -10.22 8.63
C ASN A 150 -2.20 -11.76 8.52
N PRO A 151 -1.37 -12.41 7.68
CA PRO A 151 -1.49 -13.85 7.43
C PRO A 151 -1.27 -14.69 8.68
N LYS A 152 -0.40 -14.24 9.59
CA LYS A 152 -0.12 -14.94 10.85
C LYS A 152 -1.36 -14.96 11.75
N ILE A 153 -2.02 -13.82 11.92
CA ILE A 153 -3.24 -13.71 12.72
C ILE A 153 -4.38 -14.53 12.10
N VAL A 154 -4.54 -14.50 10.77
CA VAL A 154 -5.58 -15.28 10.08
C VAL A 154 -5.32 -16.78 10.23
N ALA A 155 -4.08 -17.23 10.02
CA ALA A 155 -3.70 -18.64 10.19
C ALA A 155 -3.92 -19.14 11.63
N ASP A 156 -3.64 -18.31 12.64
CA ASP A 156 -3.90 -18.67 14.03
C ASP A 156 -5.40 -18.73 14.35
N ARG A 157 -6.22 -17.85 13.74
CA ARG A 157 -7.68 -17.88 13.84
C ARG A 157 -8.29 -19.10 13.16
N GLU A 158 -7.72 -19.53 12.03
CA GLU A 158 -8.11 -20.76 11.33
C GLU A 158 -7.81 -22.00 12.15
N LYS A 159 -6.61 -22.11 12.73
CA LYS A 159 -6.24 -23.20 13.64
C LYS A 159 -7.19 -23.30 14.83
N LYS A 160 -7.71 -22.16 15.31
CA LYS A 160 -8.70 -22.08 16.39
C LYS A 160 -10.14 -22.33 15.93
N GLY A 161 -10.41 -22.44 14.63
CA GLY A 161 -11.77 -22.60 14.09
C GLY A 161 -12.65 -21.36 14.21
N THR A 162 -12.07 -20.18 14.45
CA THR A 162 -12.82 -18.91 14.59
C THR A 162 -13.11 -18.22 13.26
N VAL A 163 -12.48 -18.68 12.19
CA VAL A 163 -12.74 -18.28 10.80
C VAL A 163 -12.75 -19.53 9.91
N SER A 164 -13.27 -19.39 8.69
CA SER A 164 -13.34 -20.50 7.72
C SER A 164 -11.97 -21.09 7.40
N LYS A 165 -11.92 -22.40 7.22
CA LYS A 165 -10.71 -23.10 6.75
C LYS A 165 -10.37 -22.70 5.31
N GLY A 166 -9.08 -22.53 5.04
CA GLY A 166 -8.53 -21.99 3.80
C GLY A 166 -8.52 -20.45 3.72
N LEU A 167 -8.86 -19.71 4.78
CA LEU A 167 -8.98 -18.25 4.69
C LEU A 167 -7.63 -17.53 4.65
N THR A 168 -6.54 -18.12 5.15
CA THR A 168 -5.21 -17.49 5.05
C THR A 168 -4.88 -17.15 3.60
N ASN A 169 -4.47 -15.91 3.40
CA ASN A 169 -4.16 -15.31 2.10
C ASN A 169 -5.39 -15.34 1.19
N PHE A 170 -6.57 -15.09 1.74
CA PHE A 170 -7.83 -15.09 0.99
C PHE A 170 -8.00 -16.33 0.09
N GLY A 171 -7.85 -17.54 0.65
CA GLY A 171 -7.93 -18.76 -0.16
C GLY A 171 -6.59 -19.21 -0.75
N GLY A 172 -5.46 -18.73 -0.23
CA GLY A 172 -4.14 -19.02 -0.80
C GLY A 172 -3.78 -18.16 -2.02
N SER A 173 -4.46 -17.03 -2.22
CA SER A 173 -4.08 -16.00 -3.19
C SER A 173 -2.63 -15.55 -2.97
N GLU A 174 -1.99 -15.07 -4.03
CA GLU A 174 -0.65 -14.52 -3.96
C GLU A 174 -0.67 -13.02 -3.64
N PRO A 175 0.12 -12.53 -2.66
CA PRO A 175 0.18 -11.11 -2.38
C PRO A 175 0.94 -10.34 -3.45
N SER A 176 0.44 -9.16 -3.81
CA SER A 176 1.14 -8.19 -4.66
C SER A 176 2.27 -7.45 -3.92
N ALA A 177 2.21 -7.43 -2.59
CA ALA A 177 3.27 -6.93 -1.72
C ALA A 177 3.15 -7.49 -0.30
N VAL A 178 4.26 -7.57 0.42
CA VAL A 178 4.27 -7.83 1.87
C VAL A 178 5.03 -6.70 2.55
N ILE A 179 4.37 -6.02 3.48
CA ILE A 179 4.95 -4.92 4.26
C ILE A 179 4.79 -5.28 5.73
N ASN A 180 5.91 -5.59 6.38
CA ASN A 180 5.94 -6.10 7.75
C ASN A 180 4.96 -7.28 7.92
N ASP A 181 3.99 -7.19 8.83
CA ASP A 181 3.06 -8.28 9.08
C ASP A 181 1.87 -8.32 8.10
N HIS A 182 1.74 -7.33 7.20
CA HIS A 182 0.63 -7.22 6.26
C HIS A 182 1.00 -7.75 4.88
N ALA A 183 0.18 -8.69 4.38
CA ALA A 183 0.16 -9.09 2.99
C ALA A 183 -0.96 -8.33 2.26
N PHE A 184 -0.63 -7.76 1.11
CA PHE A 184 -1.49 -6.93 0.28
C PHE A 184 -1.79 -7.66 -1.04
N PHE A 185 -3.00 -7.50 -1.57
CA PHE A 185 -3.48 -8.24 -2.74
C PHE A 185 -4.27 -7.31 -3.67
N ALA A 186 -3.88 -7.22 -4.95
CA ALA A 186 -4.63 -6.48 -5.96
C ALA A 186 -5.91 -7.21 -6.41
N ALA A 187 -5.91 -8.55 -6.33
CA ALA A 187 -7.07 -9.39 -6.57
C ALA A 187 -7.04 -10.58 -5.62
N VAL A 188 -8.21 -11.14 -5.33
CA VAL A 188 -8.35 -12.42 -4.62
C VAL A 188 -8.90 -13.44 -5.60
N SER A 189 -8.17 -14.52 -5.84
CA SER A 189 -8.58 -15.59 -6.76
C SER A 189 -9.14 -16.78 -5.99
N ASN A 190 -10.13 -17.45 -6.56
CA ASN A 190 -10.44 -18.85 -6.21
C ASN A 190 -9.47 -19.84 -6.88
N ALA A 191 -8.35 -19.35 -7.43
CA ALA A 191 -7.40 -20.12 -8.22
C ALA A 191 -6.06 -20.26 -7.49
N ALA A 192 -5.45 -21.43 -7.68
CA ALA A 192 -4.26 -21.95 -7.02
C ALA A 192 -3.06 -20.98 -7.05
N PRO A 193 -2.17 -21.05 -6.04
CA PRO A 193 -1.04 -20.16 -5.89
C PRO A 193 -0.08 -20.27 -7.09
N VAL A 194 0.15 -19.15 -7.77
CA VAL A 194 1.41 -18.91 -8.48
C VAL A 194 2.39 -18.35 -7.45
N THR A 195 3.68 -18.62 -7.60
CA THR A 195 4.71 -18.14 -6.67
C THR A 195 5.71 -17.34 -7.49
N VAL A 196 5.63 -16.03 -7.38
CA VAL A 196 6.58 -15.04 -7.85
C VAL A 196 7.40 -14.60 -6.64
N GLN A 197 8.65 -15.07 -6.60
CA GLN A 197 9.62 -14.60 -5.62
C GLN A 197 9.95 -13.12 -5.92
N VAL A 198 9.61 -12.22 -4.99
CA VAL A 198 9.97 -10.80 -5.10
C VAL A 198 11.47 -10.67 -4.84
N ASN A 199 12.27 -10.73 -5.91
CA ASN A 199 13.70 -10.44 -5.84
C ASN A 199 13.93 -8.91 -5.84
N LYS A 200 15.12 -8.52 -5.35
CA LYS A 200 15.61 -7.13 -5.36
C LYS A 200 15.25 -6.44 -6.67
N ALA A 201 14.70 -5.23 -6.57
CA ALA A 201 14.38 -4.44 -7.73
C ALA A 201 15.63 -4.12 -8.54
N ALA A 202 15.54 -4.15 -9.88
CA ALA A 202 16.56 -3.64 -10.79
C ALA A 202 17.06 -2.26 -10.36
N ASP A 203 18.32 -1.94 -10.68
CA ASP A 203 19.02 -0.75 -10.18
C ASP A 203 18.16 0.52 -10.28
N ILE A 204 17.72 0.99 -9.11
CA ILE A 204 17.00 2.26 -8.98
C ILE A 204 18.01 3.37 -9.30
N PRO A 205 17.75 4.25 -10.29
CA PRO A 205 18.64 5.37 -10.62
C PRO A 205 18.99 6.18 -9.38
N GLU A 206 20.25 6.62 -9.28
CA GLU A 206 20.72 7.34 -8.11
C GLU A 206 19.90 8.64 -7.92
N PRO A 207 19.14 8.77 -6.82
CA PRO A 207 18.31 9.92 -6.59
C PRO A 207 19.16 11.16 -6.30
N LYS A 208 18.59 12.33 -6.59
CA LYS A 208 19.25 13.59 -6.20
C LYS A 208 19.35 13.67 -4.68
N LYS A 209 20.37 14.34 -4.16
CA LYS A 209 20.60 14.48 -2.71
C LYS A 209 19.39 15.07 -1.96
N TRP A 210 18.61 15.94 -2.61
CA TRP A 210 17.40 16.55 -2.05
C TRP A 210 16.15 15.68 -2.19
N ASP A 211 16.19 14.61 -2.99
CA ASP A 211 15.08 13.68 -3.19
C ASP A 211 15.05 12.66 -2.04
N VAL A 212 14.56 13.10 -0.88
CA VAL A 212 14.44 12.28 0.33
C VAL A 212 13.69 10.97 0.03
N PHE A 213 12.66 11.02 -0.83
CA PHE A 213 11.86 9.87 -1.22
C PHE A 213 12.62 8.87 -2.07
N GLY A 214 13.31 9.35 -3.11
CA GLY A 214 14.19 8.54 -3.92
C GLY A 214 15.28 7.89 -3.08
N ASN A 215 15.89 8.64 -2.16
CA ASN A 215 16.94 8.16 -1.26
C ASN A 215 16.42 7.07 -0.31
N SER A 216 15.25 7.27 0.30
CA SER A 216 14.61 6.24 1.11
C SER A 216 14.27 5.01 0.27
N ARG A 217 13.63 5.18 -0.89
CA ARG A 217 13.27 4.07 -1.79
C ARG A 217 14.49 3.25 -2.24
N LYS A 218 15.60 3.90 -2.59
CA LYS A 218 16.87 3.23 -2.92
C LYS A 218 17.39 2.43 -1.73
N SER A 219 17.38 3.04 -0.54
CA SER A 219 17.79 2.35 0.71
C SER A 219 16.96 1.10 0.99
N MET A 220 15.67 1.08 0.64
CA MET A 220 14.82 -0.10 0.88
C MET A 220 15.07 -1.21 -0.12
N ASN A 221 15.27 -0.85 -1.37
CA ASN A 221 15.68 -1.81 -2.38
C ASN A 221 17.07 -2.41 -2.07
N ASP A 222 17.99 -1.60 -1.57
CA ASP A 222 19.36 -2.06 -1.28
C ASP A 222 19.48 -2.85 0.02
N ASN A 223 18.68 -2.52 1.05
CA ASN A 223 18.85 -3.04 2.40
C ASN A 223 17.67 -3.86 2.93
N ASN A 224 16.62 -4.12 2.12
CA ASN A 224 15.35 -4.68 2.60
C ASN A 224 14.80 -3.95 3.84
N ALA A 225 15.05 -2.63 3.92
CA ALA A 225 14.63 -1.81 5.05
C ALA A 225 13.13 -1.48 4.98
N ALA A 226 12.49 -1.29 6.14
CA ALA A 226 11.11 -0.77 6.19
C ALA A 226 11.08 0.68 5.71
N TRP A 227 10.00 1.09 5.02
CA TRP A 227 9.83 2.48 4.60
C TRP A 227 9.61 3.39 5.79
N ASP A 228 10.66 4.15 6.14
CA ASP A 228 10.73 5.11 7.24
C ASP A 228 11.20 6.45 6.69
N VAL A 229 10.24 7.27 6.25
CA VAL A 229 10.52 8.61 5.70
C VAL A 229 10.64 9.64 6.81
N PHE A 230 9.98 9.40 7.95
CA PHE A 230 9.95 10.35 9.04
C PHE A 230 10.93 9.99 10.17
N GLY A 231 11.48 8.78 10.18
CA GLY A 231 12.54 8.36 11.10
C GLY A 231 13.89 8.83 10.63
N GLY A 232 14.37 9.91 11.25
CA GLY A 232 15.71 10.39 11.07
C GLY A 232 16.75 9.38 11.55
N LYS A 233 17.26 8.53 10.67
CA LYS A 233 18.71 8.29 10.66
C LYS A 233 19.33 9.38 9.82
N SER A 234 19.56 10.51 10.50
CA SER A 234 20.39 11.61 10.01
C SER A 234 21.76 11.06 9.60
N THR A 235 21.95 10.79 8.32
CA THR A 235 23.27 10.81 7.70
C THR A 235 23.62 12.26 7.43
N GLY A 236 23.92 12.99 8.51
CA GLY A 236 24.80 14.15 8.51
C GLY A 236 24.50 15.31 7.56
N ASN A 237 23.25 15.55 7.16
CA ASN A 237 22.88 16.80 6.49
C ASN A 237 22.00 17.63 7.41
N LYS A 238 22.57 18.78 7.80
CA LYS A 238 21.88 19.87 8.49
C LYS A 238 20.54 20.17 7.82
N SER A 239 19.55 20.49 8.64
CA SER A 239 18.24 20.89 8.17
C SER A 239 18.36 22.09 7.22
N VAL A 240 17.51 22.12 6.19
CA VAL A 240 17.43 23.21 5.20
C VAL A 240 16.88 24.52 5.82
N PHE A 241 16.62 24.54 7.14
CA PHE A 241 16.09 25.70 7.87
C PHE A 241 17.09 26.35 8.84
N GLU A 242 18.34 25.88 8.91
CA GLU A 242 19.41 26.54 9.67
C GLU A 242 20.23 27.47 8.77
N GLY A 243 19.61 28.55 8.27
CA GLY A 243 20.27 29.47 7.35
C GLY A 243 19.81 30.93 7.35
N GLU A 244 18.83 31.33 8.16
CA GLU A 244 18.43 32.74 8.27
C GLU A 244 18.14 33.12 9.73
N GLN A 245 19.21 33.44 10.47
CA GLN A 245 19.26 34.49 11.50
C GLN A 245 20.64 35.15 11.47
#